data_AF-A0A7C4WVR5-F1
#
_entry.id   AF-A0A7C4WVR5-F1
#
_cell.length_a   1.000
_cell.length_b   1.000
_cell.length_c   1.000
_cell.angle_alpha   90.00
_cell.angle_beta   90.00
_cell.angle_gamma   90.00
#
_symmetry.space_group_name_H-M   'P 1'
#
loop_
_entity.id
_entity.type
_entity.pdbx_description
1 polymer ?
#
loop_
_entity_poly.entity_id
_entity_poly.type
_entity_poly.pdbx_seq_one_letter_code
_entity_poly.pdbx_strand_id
1 'polypeptide(L)'
;MSAVRSAVKTRNRVAIFLILISFFLLLASSRMMAGVPEKIGLTIMSVLQSAFDAVGNFFSSTITSIAELRDLQQKYNDLLKRTELLKVYERDYVQLKRENELLKEQLGLLETVTYEAIPARIIAKDPNSQFYAIILNKGVKDGIKRNMAVIAYQNGIEGLVGRI
;
A
#
# COMPACT_ATOMS: atom_id res chain seq x y z
N MET A 1 -12.94 -19.22 -38.46
CA MET A 1 -11.93 -19.73 -39.42
C MET A 1 -10.99 -18.65 -40.00
N SER A 2 -11.11 -17.37 -39.63
CA SER A 2 -10.32 -16.25 -40.19
C SER A 2 -9.02 -15.92 -39.45
N ALA A 3 -8.94 -16.15 -38.13
CA ALA A 3 -7.76 -15.81 -37.32
C ALA A 3 -6.53 -16.72 -37.56
N VAL A 4 -6.75 -17.98 -37.97
CA VAL A 4 -5.65 -18.93 -38.26
C VAL A 4 -4.94 -18.57 -39.58
N ARG A 5 -5.67 -18.02 -40.57
CA ARG A 5 -5.10 -17.61 -41.86
C ARG A 5 -4.18 -16.40 -41.76
N SER A 6 -4.45 -15.44 -40.86
CA SER A 6 -3.58 -14.27 -40.68
C SER A 6 -2.24 -14.63 -40.05
N ALA A 7 -2.24 -15.50 -39.03
CA ALA A 7 -1.03 -15.99 -38.37
C ALA A 7 -0.12 -16.80 -39.31
N VAL A 8 -0.70 -17.63 -40.19
CA VAL A 8 0.06 -18.37 -41.21
C VAL A 8 0.64 -17.42 -42.27
N LYS A 9 -0.08 -16.34 -42.62
CA LYS A 9 0.38 -15.36 -43.62
C LYS A 9 1.52 -14.48 -43.10
N THR A 10 1.52 -14.09 -41.82
CA THR A 10 2.66 -13.40 -41.18
C THR A 10 3.85 -14.34 -41.02
N ARG A 11 3.64 -15.59 -40.62
CA ARG A 11 4.72 -16.59 -40.53
C ARG A 11 5.41 -16.85 -41.89
N ASN A 12 4.63 -16.96 -42.97
CA ASN A 12 5.17 -17.15 -44.32
C ASN A 12 5.93 -15.92 -44.83
N ARG A 13 5.49 -14.70 -44.48
CA ARG A 13 6.22 -13.47 -44.82
C ARG A 13 7.56 -13.37 -44.09
N VAL A 14 7.59 -13.75 -42.80
CA VAL A 14 8.83 -13.81 -42.02
C VAL A 14 9.78 -14.87 -42.58
N ALA A 15 9.28 -16.05 -42.96
CA ALA A 15 10.09 -17.10 -43.58
C ALA A 15 10.69 -16.67 -44.93
N ILE A 16 9.90 -16.02 -45.80
CA ILE A 16 10.39 -15.48 -47.09
C ILE A 16 11.46 -14.41 -46.84
N PHE A 17 11.26 -13.53 -45.86
CA PHE A 17 12.23 -12.50 -45.50
C PHE A 17 13.56 -13.08 -44.98
N LEU A 18 13.50 -14.11 -44.12
CA LEU A 18 14.68 -14.83 -43.63
C LEU A 18 15.43 -15.56 -44.75
N ILE A 19 14.70 -16.17 -45.70
CA ILE A 19 15.30 -16.82 -46.87
C ILE A 19 15.98 -15.80 -47.79
N LEU A 20 15.35 -14.63 -48.02
CA LEU A 20 15.94 -13.56 -48.82
C LEU A 20 17.21 -12.98 -48.16
N ILE A 21 17.21 -12.82 -46.83
CA ILE A 21 18.40 -12.41 -46.08
C ILE A 21 19.51 -13.46 -46.18
N SER A 22 19.18 -14.75 -46.02
CA SER A 22 20.16 -15.84 -46.16
C SER A 22 20.74 -15.91 -47.56
N PHE A 23 19.91 -15.71 -48.59
CA PHE A 23 20.33 -15.66 -49.98
C PHE A 23 21.24 -14.46 -50.26
N PHE A 24 20.91 -13.28 -49.70
CA PHE A 24 21.73 -12.08 -49.82
C PHE A 24 23.09 -12.24 -49.12
N LEU A 25 23.14 -12.88 -47.95
CA LEU A 25 24.37 -13.20 -47.23
C LEU A 25 25.24 -14.20 -48.00
N LEU A 26 24.63 -15.20 -48.63
CA LEU A 26 25.32 -16.15 -49.50
C LEU A 26 25.93 -15.45 -50.72
N LEU A 27 25.18 -14.55 -51.38
CA LEU A 27 25.68 -13.75 -52.50
C LEU A 27 26.82 -12.79 -52.09
N ALA A 28 26.72 -12.18 -50.91
CA ALA A 28 27.78 -11.34 -50.35
C ALA A 28 29.05 -12.15 -50.02
N SER A 29 28.89 -13.41 -49.61
CA SER A 29 30.01 -14.32 -49.33
C SER A 29 30.67 -14.88 -50.60
N SER A 30 29.92 -15.03 -51.70
CA SER A 30 30.42 -15.59 -52.95
C SER A 30 31.17 -14.54 -53.78
N ARG A 31 32.43 -14.29 -53.42
CA ARG A 31 33.50 -13.74 -54.29
C ARG A 31 33.20 -12.44 -55.09
N MET A 32 32.12 -11.72 -54.81
CA MET A 32 31.81 -10.42 -55.41
C MET A 32 32.48 -9.24 -54.64
N MET A 33 33.15 -9.56 -53.52
CA MET A 33 34.02 -8.66 -52.75
C MET A 33 35.49 -8.77 -53.17
N ALA A 34 35.80 -9.23 -54.39
CA ALA A 34 37.18 -9.24 -54.91
C ALA A 34 37.54 -7.94 -55.67
N GLY A 35 36.57 -7.06 -55.95
CA GLY A 35 36.77 -5.79 -56.68
C GLY A 35 36.24 -4.54 -55.97
N VAL A 36 35.78 -4.65 -54.73
CA VAL A 36 35.32 -3.51 -53.93
C VAL A 36 36.49 -3.04 -53.07
N PRO A 37 36.87 -1.74 -53.12
CA PRO A 37 37.89 -1.18 -52.24
C PRO A 37 37.58 -1.54 -50.78
N GLU A 38 38.55 -2.04 -50.04
CA GLU A 38 38.42 -2.49 -48.64
C GLU A 38 37.69 -1.46 -47.76
N LYS A 39 37.92 -0.17 -48.03
CA LYS A 39 37.25 0.96 -47.36
C LYS A 39 35.73 0.97 -47.55
N ILE A 40 35.20 0.57 -48.70
CA ILE A 40 33.77 0.52 -48.98
C ILE A 40 33.12 -0.66 -48.25
N GLY A 41 33.78 -1.83 -48.24
CA GLY A 41 33.32 -3.00 -47.48
C GLY A 41 33.25 -2.72 -45.98
N LEU A 42 34.31 -2.13 -45.41
CA LEU A 42 34.36 -1.73 -44.00
C LEU A 42 33.30 -0.69 -43.64
N THR A 43 33.00 0.26 -44.54
CA THR A 43 31.97 1.30 -44.31
C THR A 43 30.56 0.70 -44.28
N ILE A 44 30.27 -0.25 -45.19
CA ILE A 44 28.97 -0.92 -45.20
C ILE A 44 28.80 -1.77 -43.94
N MET A 45 29.85 -2.48 -43.50
CA MET A 45 29.82 -3.25 -42.26
C MET A 45 29.63 -2.37 -41.02
N SER A 46 30.29 -1.21 -40.93
CA SER A 46 30.13 -0.30 -39.80
C SER A 46 28.74 0.34 -39.73
N VAL A 47 28.14 0.65 -40.89
CA VAL A 47 26.76 1.17 -40.97
C VAL A 47 25.76 0.08 -40.55
N LEU A 48 25.97 -1.16 -40.99
CA LEU A 48 25.12 -2.28 -40.62
C LEU A 48 25.22 -2.57 -39.12
N GLN A 49 26.43 -2.62 -38.57
CA GLN A 49 26.67 -2.81 -37.14
C GLN A 49 26.01 -1.71 -36.31
N SER A 50 26.22 -0.44 -36.68
CA SER A 50 25.58 0.70 -36.01
C SER A 50 24.05 0.63 -36.05
N ALA A 51 23.48 0.17 -37.18
CA ALA A 51 22.04 -0.01 -37.32
C ALA A 51 21.52 -1.16 -36.45
N PHE A 52 22.22 -2.28 -36.39
CA PHE A 52 21.88 -3.40 -35.51
C PHE A 52 21.99 -3.03 -34.03
N ASP A 53 23.03 -2.29 -33.64
CA ASP A 53 23.23 -1.81 -32.28
C ASP A 53 22.14 -0.80 -31.88
N ALA A 54 21.78 0.13 -32.78
CA ALA A 54 20.71 1.09 -32.53
C ALA A 54 19.35 0.40 -32.31
N VAL A 55 19.04 -0.60 -33.14
CA VAL A 55 17.81 -1.39 -33.01
C VAL A 55 17.86 -2.23 -31.73
N GLY A 56 18.96 -2.94 -31.46
CA GLY A 56 19.13 -3.74 -30.25
C GLY A 56 19.00 -2.92 -28.97
N ASN A 57 19.63 -1.74 -28.94
CA ASN A 57 19.54 -0.81 -27.81
C ASN A 57 18.12 -0.25 -27.63
N PHE A 58 17.40 0.05 -28.71
CA PHE A 58 16.00 0.50 -28.64
C PHE A 58 15.05 -0.59 -28.10
N PHE A 59 15.21 -1.84 -28.53
CA PHE A 59 14.41 -2.95 -28.00
C PHE A 59 14.77 -3.25 -26.54
N SER A 60 16.06 -3.24 -26.19
CA SER A 60 16.53 -3.44 -24.81
C SER A 60 16.03 -2.36 -23.86
N SER A 61 16.11 -1.08 -24.25
CA SER A 61 15.62 0.04 -23.44
C SER A 61 14.10 0.00 -23.27
N THR A 62 13.35 -0.29 -24.33
CA THR A 62 11.88 -0.39 -24.26
C THR A 62 11.42 -1.51 -23.34
N ILE A 63 12.04 -2.70 -23.42
CA ILE A 63 11.71 -3.83 -22.56
C ILE A 63 12.06 -3.52 -21.09
N THR A 64 13.21 -2.89 -20.85
CA THR A 64 13.64 -2.49 -19.50
C THR A 64 12.70 -1.46 -18.89
N SER A 65 12.28 -0.44 -19.65
CA SER A 65 11.33 0.58 -19.17
C SER A 65 9.96 0.01 -18.83
N ILE A 66 9.46 -1.00 -19.57
CA ILE A 66 8.18 -1.65 -19.23
C ILE A 66 8.31 -2.47 -17.94
N ALA A 67 9.43 -3.17 -17.74
CA ALA A 67 9.69 -3.91 -16.52
C ALA A 67 9.82 -2.97 -15.31
N GLU A 68 10.52 -1.85 -15.46
CA GLU A 68 10.66 -0.81 -14.44
C GLU A 68 9.32 -0.16 -14.08
N LEU A 69 8.45 0.11 -15.05
CA LEU A 69 7.11 0.65 -14.79
C LEU A 69 6.27 -0.33 -13.98
N ARG A 70 6.35 -1.64 -14.27
CA ARG A 70 5.63 -2.66 -13.51
C ARG A 70 6.16 -2.77 -12.07
N ASP A 71 7.48 -2.74 -11.89
CA ASP A 71 8.11 -2.74 -10.57
C ASP A 71 7.75 -1.48 -9.77
N LEU A 72 7.70 -0.31 -10.42
CA LEU A 72 7.32 0.95 -9.79
C LEU A 72 5.84 0.95 -9.35
N GLN A 73 4.94 0.43 -10.19
CA GLN A 73 3.53 0.24 -9.81
C GLN A 73 3.38 -0.73 -8.64
N GLN A 74 4.14 -1.83 -8.63
CA GLN A 74 4.11 -2.79 -7.53
C GLN A 74 4.59 -2.15 -6.23
N LYS A 75 5.73 -1.44 -6.26
CA LYS A 75 6.24 -0.68 -5.11
C LYS A 75 5.26 0.38 -4.62
N TYR A 76 4.61 1.10 -5.52
CA TYR A 76 3.59 2.10 -5.17
C TYR A 76 2.40 1.46 -4.44
N ASN A 77 1.88 0.34 -4.96
CA ASN A 77 0.78 -0.38 -4.32
C ASN A 77 1.17 -0.96 -2.95
N ASP A 78 2.39 -1.47 -2.80
CA ASP A 78 2.89 -1.96 -1.53
C ASP A 78 3.09 -0.82 -0.51
N LEU A 79 3.57 0.34 -0.95
CA LEU A 79 3.64 1.54 -0.10
C LEU A 79 2.27 1.97 0.35
N LEU A 80 1.28 2.05 -0.55
CA LEU A 80 -0.10 2.38 -0.20
C LEU A 80 -0.65 1.44 0.87
N LYS A 81 -0.52 0.12 0.68
CA LYS A 81 -0.96 -0.87 1.68
C LYS A 81 -0.27 -0.68 3.03
N ARG A 82 1.04 -0.42 3.05
CA ARG A 82 1.77 -0.15 4.29
C ARG A 82 1.26 1.11 4.98
N THR A 83 0.95 2.17 4.23
CA THR A 83 0.40 3.41 4.81
C THR A 83 -0.99 3.20 5.40
N GLU A 84 -1.83 2.39 4.76
CA GLU A 84 -3.15 2.04 5.30
C GLU A 84 -3.02 1.21 6.58
N LEU A 85 -2.14 0.21 6.61
CA LEU A 85 -1.87 -0.59 7.80
C LEU A 85 -1.31 0.25 8.96
N LEU A 86 -0.40 1.19 8.67
CA LEU A 86 0.13 2.11 9.69
C LEU A 86 -0.96 2.97 10.30
N LYS A 87 -1.90 3.48 9.49
CA LYS A 87 -3.05 4.25 10.01
C LYS A 87 -3.96 3.40 10.91
N VAL A 88 -4.14 2.12 10.59
CA VAL A 88 -4.88 1.19 11.45
C VAL A 88 -4.14 1.03 12.79
N TYR A 89 -2.85 0.74 12.77
CA TYR A 89 -2.06 0.59 13.98
C TYR A 89 -1.99 1.85 14.84
N GLU A 90 -1.89 3.03 14.22
CA GLU A 90 -1.91 4.30 14.94
C GLU A 90 -3.23 4.50 15.71
N ARG A 91 -4.36 4.22 15.06
CA ARG A 91 -5.68 4.29 15.70
C ARG A 91 -5.79 3.30 16.86
N ASP A 92 -5.36 2.06 16.65
CA ASP A 92 -5.42 1.02 17.68
C ASP A 92 -4.52 1.38 18.85
N TYR A 93 -3.32 1.90 18.58
CA TYR A 93 -2.38 2.38 19.61
C TYR A 93 -2.98 3.52 20.43
N VAL A 94 -3.64 4.51 19.81
CA VAL A 94 -4.31 5.59 20.54
C VAL A 94 -5.44 5.06 21.42
N GLN A 95 -6.21 4.08 20.93
CA GLN A 95 -7.27 3.45 21.72
C GLN A 95 -6.72 2.68 22.92
N LEU A 96 -5.69 1.84 22.71
CA LEU A 96 -5.03 1.09 23.77
C LEU A 96 -4.40 2.01 24.81
N LYS A 97 -3.76 3.11 24.37
CA LYS A 97 -3.15 4.08 25.27
C LYS A 97 -4.22 4.74 26.15
N ARG A 98 -5.35 5.16 25.56
CA ARG A 98 -6.47 5.74 26.31
C ARG A 98 -7.07 4.75 27.30
N GLU A 99 -7.25 3.50 26.90
CA GLU A 99 -7.74 2.45 27.80
C GLU A 99 -6.77 2.20 28.95
N ASN A 100 -5.46 2.19 28.69
CA ASN A 100 -4.44 2.04 29.73
C ASN A 100 -4.45 3.21 30.72
N GLU A 101 -4.60 4.45 30.23
CA GLU A 101 -4.72 5.65 31.09
C GLU A 101 -5.98 5.56 31.97
N LEU A 102 -7.13 5.18 31.42
CA LEU A 102 -8.37 4.98 32.18
C LEU A 102 -8.25 3.88 33.24
N LEU A 103 -7.61 2.74 32.90
CA LEU A 103 -7.37 1.66 33.85
C LEU A 103 -6.45 2.08 35.00
N LYS A 104 -5.42 2.89 34.71
CA LYS A 104 -4.54 3.46 35.74
C LYS A 104 -5.29 4.42 36.66
N GLU A 105 -6.16 5.26 36.11
CA GLU A 105 -7.01 6.15 36.92
C GLU A 105 -7.96 5.34 37.82
N GLN A 106 -8.56 4.26 37.32
CA GLN A 106 -9.42 3.37 38.11
C GLN A 106 -8.66 2.65 39.23
N LEU A 107 -7.42 2.21 38.97
CA LEU A 107 -6.57 1.61 40.01
C LEU A 107 -6.17 2.63 41.07
N GLY A 108 -5.77 3.84 40.65
CA GLY A 108 -5.44 4.93 41.57
C GLY A 108 -6.63 5.37 42.43
N LEU A 109 -7.85 5.34 41.89
CA LEU A 109 -9.07 5.50 42.66
C LEU A 109 -9.11 4.44 43.77
N LEU A 110 -9.09 3.15 43.43
CA LEU A 110 -9.20 2.04 44.39
C LEU A 110 -8.17 2.10 45.53
N GLU A 111 -6.95 2.60 45.27
CA GLU A 111 -5.90 2.76 46.29
C GLU A 111 -6.12 3.98 47.20
N THR A 112 -6.84 5.02 46.75
CA THR A 112 -7.01 6.29 47.47
C THR A 112 -8.28 6.32 48.34
N VAL A 113 -9.29 5.53 48.00
CA VAL A 113 -10.58 5.56 48.71
C VAL A 113 -10.56 4.80 50.03
N THR A 114 -10.93 5.46 51.12
CA THR A 114 -11.15 4.85 52.45
C THR A 114 -12.56 4.29 52.65
N TYR A 115 -13.41 4.38 51.61
CA TYR A 115 -14.79 3.92 51.60
C TYR A 115 -15.03 2.95 50.43
N GLU A 116 -15.99 2.04 50.59
CA GLU A 116 -16.33 1.05 49.57
C GLU A 116 -16.95 1.76 48.35
N ALA A 117 -16.18 1.85 47.26
CA ALA A 117 -16.58 2.54 46.03
C ALA A 117 -16.90 1.53 44.92
N ILE A 118 -18.00 1.78 44.19
CA ILE A 118 -18.40 0.97 43.04
C ILE A 118 -18.00 1.73 41.77
N PRO A 119 -17.01 1.24 41.00
CA PRO A 119 -16.60 1.91 39.77
C PRO A 119 -17.72 1.85 38.73
N ALA A 120 -18.09 3.01 38.21
CA ALA A 120 -19.13 3.18 37.21
C ALA A 120 -18.62 4.04 36.04
N ARG A 121 -19.13 3.77 34.84
CA ARG A 121 -18.82 4.48 33.61
C ARG A 121 -20.06 5.23 33.12
N ILE A 122 -19.85 6.45 32.65
CA ILE A 122 -20.89 7.26 32.01
C ILE A 122 -21.25 6.62 30.67
N ILE A 123 -22.55 6.35 30.44
CA ILE A 123 -23.08 5.78 29.19
C ILE A 123 -23.90 6.77 28.38
N ALA A 124 -24.44 7.81 29.02
CA ALA A 124 -25.12 8.89 28.34
C ALA A 124 -25.07 10.18 29.18
N LYS A 125 -25.14 11.32 28.48
CA LYS A 125 -25.25 12.65 29.04
C LYS A 125 -26.38 13.35 28.30
N ASP A 126 -27.34 13.93 29.01
CA ASP A 126 -28.39 14.73 28.40
C ASP A 126 -27.89 16.17 28.22
N PRO A 127 -27.71 16.67 26.97
CA PRO A 127 -27.25 18.03 26.73
C PRO A 127 -28.36 19.10 26.88
N ASN A 128 -29.64 18.72 26.91
CA ASN A 128 -30.78 19.64 26.84
C ASN A 128 -31.52 19.81 28.19
N SER A 129 -31.12 19.09 29.23
CA SER A 129 -31.75 19.24 30.54
C SER A 129 -31.24 20.50 31.26
N GLN A 130 -32.16 21.31 31.77
CA GLN A 130 -31.87 22.43 32.68
C GLN A 130 -31.15 21.97 33.97
N PHE A 131 -31.17 20.65 34.24
CA PHE A 131 -30.38 19.97 35.26
C PHE A 131 -29.45 18.96 34.59
N TYR A 132 -28.13 19.14 34.66
CA TYR A 132 -27.16 18.20 34.07
C TYR A 132 -27.36 16.77 34.59
N ALA A 133 -28.01 15.92 33.80
CA ALA A 133 -28.26 14.53 34.13
C ALA A 133 -27.25 13.62 33.41
N ILE A 134 -26.62 12.73 34.17
CA ILE A 134 -25.63 11.77 33.69
C ILE A 134 -26.16 10.37 33.97
N ILE A 135 -26.10 9.50 32.98
CA ILE A 135 -26.54 8.10 33.10
C ILE A 135 -25.30 7.21 33.24
N LEU A 136 -25.28 6.38 34.28
CA LEU A 136 -24.20 5.44 34.59
C LEU A 136 -24.56 4.02 34.14
N ASN A 137 -23.56 3.18 33.86
CA ASN A 137 -23.74 1.77 33.52
C ASN A 137 -24.05 0.86 34.73
N LYS A 138 -24.24 1.42 35.92
CA LYS A 138 -24.48 0.69 37.18
C LYS A 138 -25.82 1.10 37.76
N GLY A 139 -26.54 0.13 38.32
CA GLY A 139 -27.87 0.35 38.90
C GLY A 139 -28.12 -0.51 40.15
N VAL A 140 -29.39 -0.64 40.53
CA VAL A 140 -29.80 -1.33 41.76
C VAL A 140 -29.27 -2.78 41.83
N LYS A 141 -29.16 -3.46 40.68
CA LYS A 141 -28.60 -4.82 40.60
C LYS A 141 -27.11 -4.89 40.94
N ASP A 142 -26.39 -3.79 40.79
CA ASP A 142 -24.97 -3.67 41.14
C ASP A 142 -24.76 -3.17 42.59
N GLY A 143 -25.83 -3.10 43.41
CA GLY A 143 -25.75 -2.66 44.81
C GLY A 143 -25.99 -1.16 45.02
N ILE A 144 -26.32 -0.42 43.96
CA ILE A 144 -26.58 1.01 44.01
C ILE A 144 -27.90 1.31 44.77
N LYS A 145 -27.85 2.23 45.74
CA LYS A 145 -28.99 2.67 46.56
C LYS A 145 -29.24 4.17 46.39
N ARG A 146 -30.50 4.58 46.61
CA ARG A 146 -30.87 6.00 46.69
C ARG A 146 -30.02 6.72 47.74
N ASN A 147 -29.68 7.97 47.48
CA ASN A 147 -28.84 8.82 48.32
C ASN A 147 -27.35 8.48 48.37
N MET A 148 -26.85 7.56 47.55
CA MET A 148 -25.40 7.37 47.40
C MET A 148 -24.78 8.59 46.71
N ALA A 149 -23.60 9.00 47.19
CA ALA A 149 -22.81 10.07 46.58
C ALA A 149 -22.14 9.55 45.30
N VAL A 150 -22.12 10.38 44.27
CA VAL A 150 -21.41 10.12 43.02
C VAL A 150 -20.20 11.05 42.97
N ILE A 151 -19.02 10.45 43.03
CA ILE A 151 -17.75 11.17 42.94
C ILE A 151 -17.10 10.92 41.57
N ALA A 152 -16.42 11.92 41.06
CA ALA A 152 -15.48 11.78 39.95
C ALA A 152 -14.07 11.95 40.48
N TYR A 153 -13.17 11.16 39.92
CA TYR A 153 -11.74 11.28 40.15
C TYR A 153 -11.08 11.61 38.81
N GLN A 154 -10.39 12.74 38.76
CA GLN A 154 -9.65 13.15 37.57
C GLN A 154 -8.34 13.79 38.01
N ASN A 155 -7.22 13.34 37.46
CA ASN A 155 -5.89 13.90 37.73
C ASN A 155 -5.53 14.01 39.23
N GLY A 156 -5.95 13.06 40.06
CA GLY A 156 -5.63 13.08 41.50
C GLY A 156 -6.62 13.87 42.37
N ILE A 157 -7.66 14.46 41.78
CA ILE A 157 -8.63 15.29 42.50
C ILE A 157 -9.98 14.57 42.57
N GLU A 158 -10.47 14.38 43.80
CA GLU A 158 -11.83 13.91 44.07
C GLU A 158 -12.83 15.09 44.02
N GLY A 159 -13.91 14.94 43.26
CA GLY A 159 -14.99 15.91 43.16
C GLY A 159 -16.36 15.26 43.29
N LEU A 160 -17.25 15.83 44.10
CA LEU A 160 -18.65 15.40 44.19
C LEU A 160 -19.41 15.89 42.95
N VAL A 161 -19.93 14.96 42.16
CA VAL A 161 -20.66 15.27 40.92
C VAL A 161 -22.17 15.25 41.16
N GLY A 162 -22.64 14.46 42.13
CA GLY A 162 -24.06 14.42 42.45
C GLY A 162 -24.44 13.32 43.43
N ARG A 163 -25.72 12.98 43.41
CA ARG A 163 -26.36 11.98 44.26
C ARG A 163 -27.41 11.22 43.46
N ILE A 164 -27.55 9.92 43.74
CA ILE A 164 -28.50 8.99 43.10
C ILE A 164 -29.90 9.14 43.66
#